data_AF-A0A1S4F8Z7-F1
#
_entry.id   AF-A0A1S4F8Z7-F1
#
_cell.length_a   1.000
_cell.length_b   1.000
_cell.length_c   1.000
_cell.angle_alpha   90.00
_cell.angle_beta   90.00
_cell.angle_gamma   90.00
#
_symmetry.space_group_name_H-M   'P 1'
#
loop_
_entity.id
_entity.type
_entity.pdbx_description
1 polymer ?
#
loop_
_entity_poly.entity_id
_entity_poly.type
_entity_poly.pdbx_seq_one_letter_code
_entity_poly.pdbx_strand_id
1 'polypeptide(L)'
;MISLRSVLVVAVLLSFLIRLIAASAGDQSQFFQNCLRKCVLENCTKSGLAFKRQGSQNAINKLLLWTCYDECGYDCMWKTTSAFLKRNWTTPQFYGKWPFVRLLGLQEPASVFFSMTNFGTHYSMLKKFRREVRPDSPMYTLWHVFSYICLNAWIWSTVFHSRDFPITELFDYAFAYSMVLASFYCMVMRMIHRRSRYLKAVFSLICVVFFINHFSYLSVGRFDYAYNMKANIVTGMTGAAGWILWCMTQRRKRRYVWKCFLFIVLATSSLLLEVNDFPPIFWTLDAHAIWHLVTAPLTVLFYSFIIDDCRSLRHELYGSADDDTRKLL
;
A
#
# COMPACT_ATOMS: atom_id res chain seq x y z
N MET A 1 -32.06 -33.51 25.38
CA MET A 1 -32.59 -33.51 23.99
C MET A 1 -32.20 -32.18 23.35
N ILE A 2 -31.36 -32.20 22.31
CA ILE A 2 -30.98 -30.98 21.59
C ILE A 2 -32.22 -30.53 20.79
N SER A 3 -32.66 -29.27 20.95
CA SER A 3 -33.84 -28.78 20.22
C SER A 3 -33.54 -28.64 18.73
N LEU A 4 -34.49 -29.00 17.87
CA LEU A 4 -34.38 -28.86 16.41
C LEU A 4 -34.05 -27.41 15.99
N ARG A 5 -34.53 -26.42 16.77
CA ARG A 5 -34.21 -24.99 16.58
C ARG A 5 -32.73 -24.69 16.82
N SER A 6 -32.12 -25.30 17.83
CA SER A 6 -30.69 -25.11 18.15
C SER A 6 -29.81 -25.71 17.06
N VAL A 7 -30.18 -26.86 16.50
CA VAL A 7 -29.47 -27.48 15.36
C VAL A 7 -29.57 -26.61 14.11
N LEU A 8 -30.75 -26.06 13.82
CA LEU A 8 -30.97 -25.17 12.67
C LEU A 8 -30.18 -23.86 12.79
N VAL A 9 -30.14 -23.24 13.97
CA VAL A 9 -29.34 -22.03 14.22
C VAL A 9 -27.85 -22.32 14.04
N VAL A 10 -27.34 -23.43 14.59
CA VAL A 10 -25.94 -23.83 14.40
C VAL A 10 -25.65 -24.15 12.93
N ALA A 11 -26.54 -24.84 12.22
CA ALA A 11 -26.39 -25.15 10.80
C ALA A 11 -26.39 -23.89 9.91
N VAL A 12 -27.23 -22.90 10.22
CA VAL A 12 -27.26 -21.60 9.55
C VAL A 12 -25.98 -20.80 9.86
N LEU A 13 -25.54 -20.78 11.12
CA LEU A 13 -24.27 -20.13 11.49
C LEU A 13 -23.07 -20.83 10.81
N LEU A 14 -23.09 -22.16 10.69
CA LEU A 14 -22.08 -22.94 9.98
C LEU A 14 -22.13 -22.72 8.46
N SER A 15 -23.31 -22.52 7.86
CA SER A 15 -23.41 -22.22 6.43
C SER A 15 -22.87 -20.83 6.09
N PHE A 16 -22.99 -19.85 7.00
CA PHE A 16 -22.31 -18.56 6.89
C PHE A 16 -20.78 -18.65 7.08
N LEU A 17 -20.27 -19.73 7.67
CA LEU A 17 -18.83 -19.99 7.80
C LEU A 17 -18.23 -20.66 6.55
N ILE A 18 -19.06 -21.22 5.66
CA ILE A 18 -18.61 -21.77 4.38
C ILE A 18 -18.48 -20.61 3.39
N ARG A 19 -17.29 -20.00 3.35
CA ARG A 19 -16.92 -19.12 2.24
C ARG A 19 -16.66 -19.98 1.01
N LEU A 20 -17.48 -19.84 -0.02
CA LEU A 20 -17.18 -20.34 -1.35
C LEU A 20 -15.97 -19.57 -1.88
N ILE A 21 -14.80 -20.21 -1.91
CA ILE A 21 -13.60 -19.65 -2.54
C ILE A 21 -13.73 -19.94 -4.04
N ALA A 22 -14.12 -18.93 -4.80
CA ALA A 22 -14.10 -19.01 -6.26
C ALA A 22 -12.71 -18.62 -6.78
N ALA A 23 -12.15 -19.44 -7.67
CA ALA A 23 -10.98 -19.04 -8.46
C ALA A 23 -11.39 -17.97 -9.48
N SER A 24 -10.43 -17.23 -10.03
CA SER A 24 -10.72 -16.19 -11.03
C SER A 24 -11.35 -16.80 -12.29
N ALA A 25 -12.14 -16.01 -13.02
CA ALA A 25 -12.79 -16.49 -14.25
C ALA A 25 -11.78 -17.00 -15.30
N GLY A 26 -10.58 -16.42 -15.36
CA GLY A 26 -9.49 -16.88 -16.22
C GLY A 26 -8.92 -18.22 -15.79
N ASP A 27 -8.73 -18.43 -14.49
CA ASP A 27 -8.23 -19.69 -13.92
C ASP A 27 -9.19 -20.86 -14.17
N GLN A 28 -10.50 -20.57 -14.17
CA GLN A 28 -11.57 -21.54 -14.44
C GLN A 28 -11.76 -21.82 -15.94
N SER A 29 -11.16 -21.00 -16.83
CA SER A 29 -11.33 -21.17 -18.25
C SER A 29 -10.67 -22.45 -18.76
N GLN A 30 -11.44 -23.33 -19.38
CA GLN A 30 -10.92 -24.55 -20.01
C GLN A 30 -9.84 -24.23 -21.06
N PHE A 31 -9.97 -23.09 -21.75
CA PHE A 31 -8.99 -22.64 -22.73
C PHE A 31 -7.63 -22.35 -22.08
N PHE A 32 -7.63 -21.62 -20.95
CA PHE A 32 -6.42 -21.35 -20.17
C PHE A 32 -5.78 -22.62 -19.64
N GLN A 33 -6.57 -23.48 -18.98
CA GLN A 33 -6.09 -24.71 -18.36
C GLN A 33 -5.48 -25.67 -19.40
N ASN A 34 -6.13 -25.85 -20.54
CA ASN A 34 -5.62 -26.70 -21.62
C ASN A 34 -4.33 -26.14 -22.23
N CYS A 35 -4.27 -24.84 -22.46
CA CYS A 35 -3.08 -24.17 -22.95
C CYS A 35 -1.91 -24.37 -21.98
N LEU A 36 -2.13 -24.07 -20.69
CA LEU A 36 -1.10 -24.14 -19.66
C LEU A 36 -0.57 -25.56 -19.52
N ARG A 37 -1.46 -26.55 -19.42
CA ARG A 37 -1.09 -27.97 -19.35
C ARG A 37 -0.25 -28.39 -20.55
N LYS A 38 -0.65 -28.01 -21.76
CA LYS A 38 0.10 -28.33 -22.98
C LYS A 38 1.48 -27.68 -22.98
N CYS A 39 1.55 -26.37 -22.71
CA CYS A 39 2.82 -25.62 -22.68
C CYS A 39 3.81 -26.21 -21.67
N VAL A 40 3.35 -26.51 -20.45
CA VAL A 40 4.20 -27.07 -19.40
C VAL A 40 4.71 -28.47 -19.78
N LEU A 41 3.84 -29.33 -20.32
CA LEU A 41 4.22 -30.68 -20.74
C LEU A 41 5.24 -30.67 -21.88
N GLU A 42 5.09 -29.76 -22.84
CA GLU A 42 5.97 -29.68 -24.01
C GLU A 42 7.31 -29.03 -23.65
N ASN A 43 7.30 -27.89 -22.94
CA ASN A 43 8.45 -27.01 -22.81
C ASN A 43 9.21 -27.11 -21.48
N CYS A 44 8.56 -27.50 -20.38
CA CYS A 44 9.16 -27.40 -19.05
C CYS A 44 9.74 -28.71 -18.53
N THR A 45 10.76 -28.62 -17.67
CA THR A 45 11.24 -29.76 -16.87
C THR A 45 10.13 -30.28 -15.95
N LYS A 46 10.29 -31.49 -15.40
CA LYS A 46 9.30 -32.07 -14.46
C LYS A 46 9.00 -31.18 -13.25
N SER A 47 9.97 -30.37 -12.81
CA SER A 47 9.80 -29.41 -11.71
C SER A 47 9.04 -28.14 -12.11
N GLY A 48 8.83 -27.87 -13.40
CA GLY A 48 8.24 -26.63 -13.90
C GLY A 48 9.17 -25.41 -13.81
N LEU A 49 10.34 -25.54 -13.19
CA LEU A 49 11.24 -24.41 -12.93
C LEU A 49 11.99 -23.95 -14.19
N ALA A 50 12.46 -24.89 -15.02
CA ALA A 50 13.31 -24.59 -16.17
C ALA A 50 12.72 -25.10 -17.48
N PHE A 51 13.16 -24.54 -18.60
CA PHE A 51 12.86 -25.05 -19.94
C PHE A 51 13.71 -26.29 -20.24
N LYS A 52 13.13 -27.27 -20.96
CA LYS A 52 13.85 -28.46 -21.42
C LYS A 52 14.99 -28.11 -22.39
N ARG A 53 14.75 -27.12 -23.25
CA ARG A 53 15.74 -26.62 -24.22
C ARG A 53 16.47 -25.41 -23.63
N GLN A 54 17.78 -25.51 -23.52
CA GLN A 54 18.63 -24.39 -23.10
C GLN A 54 18.53 -23.21 -24.07
N GLY A 55 18.62 -21.99 -23.54
CA GLY A 55 18.52 -20.75 -24.32
C GLY A 55 17.09 -20.32 -24.69
N SER A 56 16.06 -21.06 -24.28
CA SER A 56 14.66 -20.74 -24.60
C SER A 56 14.10 -19.57 -23.80
N GLN A 57 14.75 -19.19 -22.69
CA GLN A 57 14.29 -18.13 -21.79
C GLN A 57 15.12 -16.87 -21.94
N ASN A 58 14.45 -15.71 -21.95
CA ASN A 58 15.09 -14.40 -21.92
C ASN A 58 15.97 -14.25 -20.65
N ALA A 59 17.19 -13.72 -20.80
CA ALA A 59 18.13 -13.52 -19.70
C ALA A 59 17.57 -12.62 -18.58
N ILE A 60 16.80 -11.57 -18.93
CA ILE A 60 16.14 -10.69 -17.95
C ILE A 60 15.07 -11.46 -17.19
N ASN A 61 14.29 -12.31 -17.88
CA ASN A 61 13.27 -13.12 -17.21
C ASN A 61 13.91 -14.13 -16.25
N LYS A 62 15.07 -14.69 -16.62
CA LYS A 62 15.87 -15.55 -15.73
C LYS A 62 16.42 -14.79 -14.52
N LEU A 63 16.87 -13.54 -14.71
CA LEU A 63 17.35 -12.68 -13.63
C LEU A 63 16.24 -12.37 -12.61
N LEU A 64 15.02 -12.11 -13.08
CA LEU A 64 13.84 -11.89 -12.26
C LEU A 64 13.16 -13.18 -11.78
N LEU A 65 13.85 -14.32 -11.90
CA LEU A 65 13.40 -15.60 -11.39
C LEU A 65 12.03 -16.03 -11.94
N TRP A 66 11.71 -15.67 -13.18
CA TRP A 66 10.55 -16.25 -13.88
C TRP A 66 10.84 -17.73 -14.14
N THR A 67 9.92 -18.61 -13.79
CA THR A 67 10.04 -20.04 -14.08
C THR A 67 9.46 -20.37 -15.46
N CYS A 68 9.76 -21.56 -15.98
CA CYS A 68 9.08 -22.03 -17.19
C CYS A 68 7.56 -22.11 -17.00
N TYR A 69 7.09 -22.51 -15.82
CA TYR A 69 5.68 -22.50 -15.48
C TYR A 69 5.08 -21.08 -15.55
N ASP A 70 5.76 -20.07 -15.02
CA ASP A 70 5.28 -18.68 -15.05
C ASP A 70 5.22 -18.11 -16.48
N GLU A 71 6.20 -18.45 -17.33
CA GLU A 71 6.23 -18.03 -18.73
C GLU A 71 5.11 -18.71 -19.53
N CYS A 72 4.86 -20.01 -19.30
CA CYS A 72 3.71 -20.71 -19.87
C CYS A 72 2.38 -20.11 -19.39
N GLY A 73 2.27 -19.79 -18.09
CA GLY A 73 1.12 -19.11 -17.51
C GLY A 73 0.86 -17.77 -18.19
N TYR A 74 1.91 -16.98 -18.39
CA TYR A 74 1.86 -15.68 -19.05
C TYR A 74 1.38 -15.76 -20.51
N ASP A 75 1.98 -16.64 -21.30
CA ASP A 75 1.60 -16.83 -22.71
C ASP A 75 0.14 -17.31 -22.83
N CYS A 76 -0.25 -18.28 -22.00
CA CYS A 76 -1.62 -18.81 -21.98
C CYS A 76 -2.64 -17.79 -21.46
N MET A 77 -2.28 -16.95 -20.50
CA MET A 77 -3.09 -15.82 -20.06
C MET A 77 -3.41 -14.91 -21.25
N TRP A 78 -2.40 -14.48 -22.01
CA TRP A 78 -2.61 -13.59 -23.16
C TRP A 78 -3.40 -14.23 -24.30
N LYS A 79 -3.18 -15.51 -24.59
CA LYS A 79 -3.98 -16.26 -25.57
C LYS A 79 -5.45 -16.31 -25.13
N THR A 80 -5.69 -16.54 -23.84
CA THR A 80 -7.05 -16.59 -23.27
C THR A 80 -7.71 -15.21 -23.32
N THR A 81 -7.04 -14.17 -22.84
CA THR A 81 -7.52 -12.79 -22.90
C THR A 81 -7.88 -12.39 -24.34
N SER A 82 -7.00 -12.70 -25.30
CA SER A 82 -7.27 -12.45 -26.73
C SER A 82 -8.51 -13.19 -27.24
N ALA A 83 -8.75 -14.42 -26.78
CA ALA A 83 -9.92 -15.21 -27.16
C ALA A 83 -11.24 -14.65 -26.58
N PHE A 84 -11.19 -14.08 -25.37
CA PHE A 84 -12.32 -13.39 -24.73
C PHE A 84 -12.64 -12.08 -25.47
N LEU A 85 -11.64 -11.25 -25.73
CA LEU A 85 -11.81 -9.99 -26.44
C LEU A 85 -12.39 -10.18 -27.84
N LYS A 86 -11.92 -11.19 -28.59
CA LYS A 86 -12.47 -11.54 -29.93
C LYS A 86 -13.96 -11.91 -29.91
N ARG A 87 -14.50 -12.29 -28.75
CA ARG A 87 -15.91 -12.65 -28.56
C ARG A 87 -16.73 -11.54 -27.91
N ASN A 88 -16.16 -10.35 -27.71
CA ASN A 88 -16.75 -9.27 -26.92
C ASN A 88 -17.13 -9.72 -25.49
N TRP A 89 -16.36 -10.65 -24.90
CA TRP A 89 -16.51 -11.02 -23.50
C TRP A 89 -15.65 -10.11 -22.61
N THR A 90 -16.05 -9.99 -21.34
CA THR A 90 -15.31 -9.20 -20.35
C THR A 90 -13.92 -9.79 -20.12
N THR A 91 -12.91 -8.95 -19.95
CA THR A 91 -11.56 -9.40 -19.61
C THR A 91 -11.62 -10.26 -18.34
N PRO A 92 -11.05 -11.47 -18.34
CA PRO A 92 -10.97 -12.27 -17.12
C PRO A 92 -9.73 -11.92 -16.29
N GLN A 93 -9.84 -12.05 -14.96
CA GLN A 93 -8.69 -12.07 -14.06
C GLN A 93 -8.08 -13.48 -14.00
N PHE A 94 -6.79 -13.56 -13.69
CA PHE A 94 -6.01 -14.78 -13.50
C PHE A 94 -5.27 -14.68 -12.17
N TYR A 95 -5.36 -15.71 -11.33
CA TYR A 95 -4.79 -15.73 -9.99
C TYR A 95 -5.13 -14.48 -9.14
N GLY A 96 -6.34 -13.92 -9.33
CA GLY A 96 -6.82 -12.73 -8.64
C GLY A 96 -6.32 -11.40 -9.20
N LYS A 97 -5.63 -11.41 -10.35
CA LYS A 97 -5.02 -10.22 -10.97
C LYS A 97 -5.46 -10.02 -12.42
N TRP A 98 -5.41 -8.78 -12.87
CA TRP A 98 -5.60 -8.44 -14.28
C TRP A 98 -4.39 -8.84 -15.14
N PRO A 99 -4.58 -9.08 -16.45
CA PRO A 99 -3.47 -9.34 -17.35
C PRO A 99 -2.67 -8.07 -17.66
N PHE A 100 -1.37 -8.09 -17.39
CA PHE A 100 -0.43 -7.01 -17.68
C PHE A 100 0.60 -7.36 -18.75
N VAL A 101 0.95 -6.39 -19.60
CA VAL A 101 2.07 -6.53 -20.52
C VAL A 101 3.35 -6.32 -19.72
N ARG A 102 4.25 -7.31 -19.75
CA ARG A 102 5.55 -7.20 -19.07
C ARG A 102 6.48 -6.32 -19.89
N LEU A 103 7.25 -5.49 -19.22
CA LEU A 103 8.31 -4.68 -19.82
C LEU A 103 9.62 -4.98 -19.12
N LEU A 104 10.65 -5.42 -19.86
CA LEU A 104 11.94 -5.84 -19.29
C LEU A 104 11.77 -6.85 -18.12
N GLY A 105 10.81 -7.77 -18.28
CA GLY A 105 10.49 -8.78 -17.27
C GLY A 105 9.75 -8.27 -16.03
N LEU A 106 9.52 -6.97 -15.88
CA LEU A 106 8.72 -6.41 -14.79
C LEU A 106 7.25 -6.81 -14.95
N GLN A 107 6.63 -7.27 -13.87
CA GLN A 107 5.24 -7.73 -13.89
C GLN A 107 4.25 -6.58 -14.11
N GLU A 108 4.38 -5.50 -13.35
CA GLU A 108 3.46 -4.34 -13.36
C GLU A 108 4.26 -3.05 -13.58
N PRO A 109 4.71 -2.76 -14.82
CA PRO A 109 5.74 -1.76 -15.08
C PRO A 109 5.34 -0.32 -14.70
N ALA A 110 4.06 0.04 -14.80
CA ALA A 110 3.59 1.35 -14.34
C ALA A 110 3.64 1.47 -12.82
N SER A 111 3.15 0.47 -12.09
CA SER A 111 3.22 0.42 -10.63
C SER A 111 4.66 0.53 -10.15
N VAL A 112 5.61 -0.22 -10.76
CA VAL A 112 7.05 -0.11 -10.46
C VAL A 112 7.55 1.33 -10.62
N PHE A 113 7.29 1.97 -11.76
CA PHE A 113 7.76 3.32 -12.03
C PHE A 113 7.16 4.36 -11.09
N PHE A 114 5.86 4.26 -10.78
CA PHE A 114 5.18 5.19 -9.88
C PHE A 114 5.57 4.96 -8.40
N SER A 115 5.84 3.73 -7.97
CA SER A 115 6.42 3.46 -6.64
C SER A 115 7.82 4.06 -6.50
N MET A 116 8.67 3.93 -7.54
CA MET A 116 9.98 4.60 -7.56
C MET A 116 9.86 6.13 -7.53
N THR A 117 8.85 6.69 -8.21
CA THR A 117 8.58 8.13 -8.21
C THR A 117 8.15 8.61 -6.82
N ASN A 118 7.31 7.85 -6.12
CA ASN A 118 6.96 8.12 -4.73
C ASN A 118 8.19 8.07 -3.82
N PHE A 119 9.02 7.03 -3.92
CA PHE A 119 10.28 6.94 -3.18
C PHE A 119 11.16 8.18 -3.43
N GLY A 120 11.39 8.53 -4.69
CA GLY A 120 12.20 9.68 -5.08
C GLY A 120 11.65 11.00 -4.55
N THR A 121 10.33 11.14 -4.52
CA THR A 121 9.65 12.32 -3.97
C THR A 121 9.80 12.40 -2.46
N HIS A 122 9.54 11.32 -1.72
CA HIS A 122 9.78 11.26 -0.27
C HIS A 122 11.24 11.57 0.07
N TYR A 123 12.19 11.00 -0.65
CA TYR A 123 13.62 11.22 -0.44
C TYR A 123 14.01 12.68 -0.67
N SER A 124 13.54 13.25 -1.79
CA SER A 124 13.80 14.66 -2.14
C SER A 124 13.17 15.62 -1.13
N MET A 125 11.94 15.36 -0.70
CA MET A 125 11.25 16.18 0.29
C MET A 125 11.83 16.01 1.70
N LEU A 126 12.36 14.84 2.06
CA LEU A 126 13.10 14.65 3.31
C LEU A 126 14.40 15.46 3.33
N LYS A 127 15.14 15.52 2.20
CA LYS A 127 16.30 16.42 2.07
C LYS A 127 15.90 17.88 2.24
N LYS A 128 14.78 18.29 1.63
CA LYS A 128 14.22 19.64 1.79
C LYS A 128 13.85 19.94 3.25
N PHE A 129 13.15 19.01 3.91
CA PHE A 129 12.78 19.11 5.33
C PHE A 129 13.99 19.35 6.23
N ARG A 130 15.07 18.56 6.04
CA ARG A 130 16.33 18.71 6.81
C ARG A 130 17.03 20.04 6.62
N ARG A 131 16.92 20.65 5.43
CA ARG A 131 17.48 21.98 5.14
C ARG A 131 16.65 23.09 5.77
N GLU A 132 15.34 22.89 5.85
CA GLU A 132 14.37 23.95 6.18
C GLU A 132 13.92 23.98 7.64
N VAL A 133 14.03 22.86 8.35
CA VAL A 133 13.58 22.70 9.73
C VAL A 133 14.77 22.41 10.62
N ARG A 134 14.91 23.20 11.71
CA ARG A 134 15.97 22.99 12.67
C ARG A 134 15.76 21.69 13.48
N PRO A 135 16.81 20.92 13.81
CA PRO A 135 16.69 19.66 14.56
C PRO A 135 16.03 19.77 15.94
N ASP A 136 16.14 20.93 16.59
CA ASP A 136 15.51 21.24 17.88
C ASP A 136 14.03 21.66 17.77
N SER A 137 13.44 21.59 16.56
CA SER A 137 12.02 21.86 16.37
C SER A 137 11.15 20.72 16.91
N PRO A 138 9.99 21.01 17.52
CA PRO A 138 9.05 19.97 17.91
C PRO A 138 8.67 19.08 16.72
N MET A 139 8.53 17.78 16.98
CA MET A 139 8.16 16.75 15.98
C MET A 139 9.20 16.48 14.87
N TYR A 140 10.39 17.08 14.92
CA TYR A 140 11.45 16.83 13.92
C TYR A 140 11.78 15.33 13.76
N THR A 141 12.03 14.63 14.87
CA THR A 141 12.33 13.19 14.88
C THR A 141 11.14 12.35 14.40
N LEU A 142 9.93 12.73 14.79
CA LEU A 142 8.70 12.02 14.39
C LEU A 142 8.54 12.02 12.87
N TRP A 143 8.73 13.17 12.23
CA TRP A 143 8.62 13.28 10.78
C TRP A 143 9.76 12.58 10.02
N HIS A 144 10.95 12.45 10.64
CA HIS A 144 12.01 11.60 10.12
C HIS A 144 11.63 10.13 10.12
N VAL A 145 11.12 9.63 11.25
CA VAL A 145 10.67 8.24 11.38
C VAL A 145 9.56 7.94 10.37
N PHE A 146 8.55 8.80 10.27
CA PHE A 146 7.49 8.69 9.26
C PHE A 146 8.06 8.62 7.84
N SER A 147 9.01 9.50 7.50
CA SER A 147 9.63 9.53 6.17
C SER A 147 10.38 8.25 5.85
N TYR A 148 11.11 7.67 6.80
CA TYR A 148 11.81 6.40 6.59
C TYR A 148 10.86 5.22 6.43
N ILE A 149 9.75 5.21 7.17
CA ILE A 149 8.69 4.21 6.99
C ILE A 149 8.13 4.27 5.56
N CYS A 150 7.82 5.47 5.07
CA CYS A 150 7.34 5.62 3.69
C CYS A 150 8.39 5.18 2.66
N LEU A 151 9.66 5.56 2.83
CA LEU A 151 10.73 5.11 1.93
C LEU A 151 10.85 3.58 1.88
N ASN A 152 10.77 2.91 3.03
CA ASN A 152 10.80 1.44 3.09
C ASN A 152 9.59 0.81 2.39
N ALA A 153 8.39 1.34 2.61
CA ALA A 153 7.18 0.83 1.96
C ALA A 153 7.24 0.98 0.44
N TRP A 154 7.70 2.12 -0.08
CA TRP A 154 7.83 2.31 -1.52
C TRP A 154 8.91 1.42 -2.17
N ILE A 155 9.96 1.04 -1.41
CA ILE A 155 10.91 0.01 -1.85
C ILE A 155 10.19 -1.32 -2.02
N TRP A 156 9.46 -1.78 -1.00
CA TRP A 156 8.76 -3.07 -1.08
C TRP A 156 7.66 -3.11 -2.13
N SER A 157 6.96 -1.99 -2.32
CA SER A 157 6.03 -1.83 -3.43
C SER A 157 6.74 -1.96 -4.79
N THR A 158 7.89 -1.30 -4.96
CA THR A 158 8.69 -1.44 -6.20
C THR A 158 9.12 -2.89 -6.43
N VAL A 159 9.56 -3.59 -5.38
CA VAL A 159 10.02 -4.99 -5.46
C VAL A 159 8.87 -5.94 -5.83
N PHE A 160 7.73 -5.82 -5.15
CA PHE A 160 6.55 -6.66 -5.41
C PHE A 160 6.00 -6.48 -6.82
N HIS A 161 5.82 -5.23 -7.26
CA HIS A 161 5.33 -4.92 -8.61
C HIS A 161 6.33 -5.29 -9.71
N SER A 162 7.61 -5.40 -9.38
CA SER A 162 8.63 -5.93 -10.30
C SER A 162 8.48 -7.44 -10.44
N ARG A 163 8.37 -8.15 -9.32
CA ARG A 163 8.24 -9.60 -9.28
C ARG A 163 7.45 -10.05 -8.06
N ASP A 164 6.31 -10.68 -8.33
CA ASP A 164 5.41 -11.18 -7.31
C ASP A 164 5.83 -12.56 -6.78
N PHE A 165 6.17 -12.59 -5.49
CA PHE A 165 6.34 -13.76 -4.66
C PHE A 165 5.60 -13.60 -3.32
N PRO A 166 5.25 -14.69 -2.62
CA PRO A 166 4.55 -14.60 -1.33
C PRO A 166 5.23 -13.69 -0.29
N ILE A 167 6.58 -13.66 -0.28
CA ILE A 167 7.33 -12.79 0.64
C ILE A 167 7.29 -11.31 0.22
N THR A 168 7.34 -11.03 -1.08
CA THR A 168 7.27 -9.64 -1.59
C THR A 168 5.85 -9.11 -1.44
N GLU A 169 4.84 -9.96 -1.65
CA GLU A 169 3.43 -9.67 -1.38
C GLU A 169 3.23 -9.30 0.10
N LEU A 170 3.67 -10.17 1.02
CA LEU A 170 3.60 -9.92 2.45
C LEU A 170 4.22 -8.56 2.82
N PHE A 171 5.43 -8.27 2.32
CA PHE A 171 6.12 -7.05 2.67
C PHE A 171 5.51 -5.79 2.05
N ASP A 172 5.04 -5.84 0.80
CA ASP A 172 4.34 -4.69 0.20
C ASP A 172 3.13 -4.30 1.06
N TYR A 173 2.23 -5.26 1.32
CA TYR A 173 1.03 -4.98 2.11
C TYR A 173 1.32 -4.58 3.57
N ALA A 174 2.24 -5.29 4.24
CA ALA A 174 2.56 -4.98 5.62
C ALA A 174 3.22 -3.59 5.78
N PHE A 175 4.10 -3.21 4.86
CA PHE A 175 4.74 -1.91 4.92
C PHE A 175 3.85 -0.78 4.36
N ALA A 176 2.93 -1.06 3.43
CA ALA A 176 1.84 -0.14 3.11
C ALA A 176 0.98 0.15 4.35
N TYR A 177 0.60 -0.87 5.12
CA TYR A 177 -0.10 -0.66 6.39
C TYR A 177 0.74 0.14 7.40
N SER A 178 2.06 -0.09 7.44
CA SER A 178 2.95 0.68 8.32
C SER A 178 2.93 2.19 8.02
N MET A 179 2.77 2.60 6.75
CA MET A 179 2.58 4.01 6.38
C MET A 179 1.26 4.57 6.92
N VAL A 180 0.17 3.82 6.79
CA VAL A 180 -1.16 4.22 7.26
C VAL A 180 -1.15 4.37 8.79
N LEU A 181 -0.61 3.37 9.49
CA LEU A 181 -0.46 3.41 10.95
C LEU A 181 0.46 4.54 11.40
N ALA A 182 1.57 4.79 10.69
CA ALA A 182 2.48 5.90 11.01
C ALA A 182 1.82 7.27 10.79
N SER A 183 0.97 7.43 9.77
CA SER A 183 0.19 8.65 9.55
C SER A 183 -0.81 8.89 10.68
N PHE A 184 -1.54 7.85 11.09
CA PHE A 184 -2.43 7.90 12.26
C PHE A 184 -1.65 8.23 13.55
N TYR A 185 -0.49 7.61 13.75
CA TYR A 185 0.39 7.89 14.87
C TYR A 185 0.85 9.35 14.89
N CYS A 186 1.27 9.89 13.74
CA CYS A 186 1.68 11.29 13.61
C CYS A 186 0.54 12.26 13.94
N MET A 187 -0.68 11.94 13.50
CA MET A 187 -1.89 12.70 13.84
C MET A 187 -2.10 12.77 15.35
N VAL A 188 -2.08 11.62 16.03
CA VAL A 188 -2.27 11.57 17.49
C VAL A 188 -1.16 12.31 18.20
N MET A 189 0.11 12.04 17.85
CA MET A 189 1.27 12.74 18.43
C MET A 189 1.19 14.25 18.24
N ARG A 190 0.68 14.72 17.09
CA ARG A 190 0.44 16.14 16.83
C ARG A 190 -0.61 16.73 17.77
N MET A 191 -1.71 16.02 18.02
CA MET A 191 -2.77 16.47 18.92
C MET A 191 -2.31 16.51 20.37
N ILE A 192 -1.55 15.50 20.82
CA ILE A 192 -1.08 15.37 22.19
C ILE A 192 0.32 15.94 22.43
N HIS A 193 0.88 16.72 21.50
CA HIS A 193 2.28 17.19 21.55
C HIS A 193 2.65 17.88 22.88
N ARG A 194 1.70 18.64 23.48
CA ARG A 194 1.85 19.34 24.78
C ARG A 194 1.53 18.48 26.01
N ARG A 195 1.08 17.24 25.84
CA ARG A 195 0.78 16.32 26.93
C ARG A 195 2.05 15.63 27.44
N SER A 196 1.93 14.91 28.55
CA SER A 196 3.06 14.27 29.25
C SER A 196 3.81 13.29 28.34
N ARG A 197 5.12 13.13 28.59
CA ARG A 197 5.97 12.15 27.89
C ARG A 197 5.47 10.71 28.09
N TYR A 198 4.91 10.42 29.27
CA TYR A 198 4.32 9.12 29.59
C TYR A 198 3.17 8.76 28.65
N LEU A 199 2.20 9.67 28.46
CA LEU A 199 1.06 9.41 27.55
C LEU A 199 1.52 9.13 26.11
N LYS A 200 2.51 9.89 25.63
CA LYS A 200 3.10 9.68 24.30
C LYS A 200 3.80 8.32 24.20
N ALA A 201 4.55 7.92 25.23
CA ALA A 201 5.23 6.64 25.27
C ALA A 201 4.25 5.45 25.28
N VAL A 202 3.21 5.51 26.11
CA VAL A 202 2.15 4.47 26.16
C VAL A 202 1.48 4.31 24.81
N PHE A 203 1.07 5.42 24.16
CA PHE A 203 0.44 5.34 22.85
C PHE A 203 1.40 4.81 21.77
N SER A 204 2.69 5.18 21.84
CA SER A 204 3.71 4.64 20.93
C SER A 204 3.86 3.13 21.10
N LEU A 205 3.89 2.64 22.34
CA LEU A 205 3.95 1.21 22.63
C LEU A 205 2.74 0.46 22.06
N ILE A 206 1.52 1.01 22.24
CA ILE A 206 0.29 0.43 21.68
C ILE A 206 0.41 0.28 20.16
N CYS A 207 0.87 1.31 19.45
CA CYS A 207 1.03 1.26 17.99
C CYS A 207 2.07 0.21 17.56
N VAL A 208 3.21 0.14 18.25
CA VAL A 208 4.27 -0.84 17.94
C VAL A 208 3.78 -2.27 18.18
N VAL A 209 3.16 -2.54 19.32
CA VAL A 209 2.61 -3.87 19.65
C VAL A 209 1.53 -4.25 18.64
N PHE A 210 0.65 -3.32 18.27
CA PHE A 210 -0.35 -3.56 17.24
C PHE A 210 0.30 -3.95 15.91
N PHE A 211 1.31 -3.20 15.46
CA PHE A 211 2.00 -3.50 14.20
C PHE A 211 2.68 -4.86 14.21
N ILE A 212 3.39 -5.21 15.30
CA ILE A 212 4.04 -6.53 15.43
C ILE A 212 3.00 -7.65 15.35
N ASN A 213 1.87 -7.49 16.04
CA ASN A 213 0.78 -8.47 16.00
C ASN A 213 0.15 -8.57 14.61
N HIS A 214 -0.11 -7.44 13.95
CA HIS A 214 -0.63 -7.39 12.59
C HIS A 214 0.31 -8.07 11.59
N PHE A 215 1.61 -7.75 11.65
CA PHE A 215 2.64 -8.37 10.81
C PHE A 215 2.73 -9.88 11.06
N SER A 216 2.72 -10.30 12.33
CA SER A 216 2.74 -11.72 12.71
C SER A 216 1.52 -12.46 12.16
N TYR A 217 0.33 -11.85 12.26
CA TYR A 217 -0.90 -12.42 11.72
C TYR A 217 -0.82 -12.60 10.19
N LEU A 218 -0.35 -11.60 9.46
CA LEU A 218 -0.20 -11.69 8.00
C LEU A 218 0.89 -12.67 7.57
N SER A 219 1.90 -12.91 8.42
CA SER A 219 3.02 -13.80 8.12
C SER A 219 2.69 -15.28 8.29
N VAL A 220 1.61 -15.62 9.00
CA VAL A 220 1.27 -17.00 9.35
C VAL A 220 0.17 -17.54 8.43
N GLY A 221 0.50 -18.57 7.67
CA GLY A 221 -0.47 -19.29 6.85
C GLY A 221 -0.77 -18.58 5.52
N ARG A 222 -2.04 -18.61 5.10
CA ARG A 222 -2.48 -17.94 3.86
C ARG A 222 -2.74 -16.46 4.14
N PHE A 223 -2.20 -15.61 3.29
CA PHE A 223 -2.36 -14.16 3.39
C PHE A 223 -3.84 -13.75 3.34
N ASP A 224 -4.36 -13.10 4.39
CA ASP A 224 -5.73 -12.61 4.46
C ASP A 224 -5.82 -11.16 3.95
N TYR A 225 -6.00 -11.03 2.65
CA TYR A 225 -6.17 -9.75 1.97
C TYR A 225 -7.37 -8.95 2.52
N ALA A 226 -8.48 -9.63 2.84
CA ALA A 226 -9.69 -8.96 3.31
C ALA A 226 -9.51 -8.37 4.72
N TYR A 227 -8.78 -9.06 5.60
CA TYR A 227 -8.36 -8.51 6.88
C TYR A 227 -7.42 -7.31 6.71
N ASN A 228 -6.38 -7.44 5.87
CA ASN A 228 -5.43 -6.37 5.63
C ASN A 228 -6.11 -5.09 5.11
N MET A 229 -7.03 -5.24 4.16
CA MET A 229 -7.78 -4.11 3.61
C MET A 229 -8.67 -3.44 4.67
N LYS A 230 -9.35 -4.23 5.52
CA LYS A 230 -10.12 -3.68 6.65
C LYS A 230 -9.26 -2.91 7.64
N ALA A 231 -8.07 -3.44 7.98
CA ALA A 231 -7.15 -2.76 8.89
C ALA A 231 -6.71 -1.40 8.31
N ASN A 232 -6.34 -1.36 7.03
CA ASN A 232 -5.99 -0.13 6.32
C ASN A 232 -7.13 0.88 6.31
N ILE A 233 -8.34 0.47 5.93
CA ILE A 233 -9.52 1.35 5.86
C ILE A 233 -9.87 1.92 7.24
N VAL A 234 -9.93 1.08 8.29
CA VAL A 234 -10.32 1.53 9.63
C VAL A 234 -9.28 2.50 10.20
N THR A 235 -7.99 2.15 10.16
CA THR A 235 -6.92 3.01 10.66
C THR A 235 -6.80 4.30 9.84
N GLY A 236 -6.88 4.19 8.51
CA GLY A 236 -6.80 5.32 7.58
C GLY A 236 -7.97 6.31 7.75
N MET A 237 -9.21 5.82 7.82
CA MET A 237 -10.38 6.67 8.01
C MET A 237 -10.41 7.34 9.38
N THR A 238 -9.99 6.63 10.43
CA THR A 238 -9.83 7.22 11.76
C THR A 238 -8.77 8.32 11.76
N GLY A 239 -7.64 8.09 11.10
CA GLY A 239 -6.58 9.07 10.89
C GLY A 239 -7.07 10.31 10.13
N ALA A 240 -7.79 10.11 9.02
CA ALA A 240 -8.34 11.18 8.20
C ALA A 240 -9.36 12.03 8.97
N ALA A 241 -10.29 11.40 9.70
CA ALA A 241 -11.25 12.10 10.55
C ALA A 241 -10.55 12.95 11.62
N GLY A 242 -9.51 12.39 12.26
CA GLY A 242 -8.68 13.12 13.23
C GLY A 242 -7.99 14.33 12.62
N TRP A 243 -7.34 14.19 11.46
CA TRP A 243 -6.71 15.32 10.78
C TRP A 243 -7.73 16.38 10.34
N ILE A 244 -8.90 15.99 9.84
CA ILE A 244 -9.97 16.92 9.46
C ILE A 244 -10.43 17.71 10.69
N LEU A 245 -10.69 17.04 11.81
CA LEU A 245 -11.06 17.70 13.08
C LEU A 245 -9.97 18.68 13.51
N TRP A 246 -8.70 18.28 13.47
CA TRP A 246 -7.59 19.17 13.78
C TRP A 246 -7.58 20.38 12.84
N CYS A 247 -7.73 20.19 11.53
CA CYS A 247 -7.76 21.28 10.56
C CYS A 247 -8.90 22.26 10.86
N MET A 248 -10.11 21.76 11.14
CA MET A 248 -11.26 22.60 11.46
C MET A 248 -11.05 23.45 12.71
N THR A 249 -10.38 22.91 13.73
CA THR A 249 -10.07 23.65 14.98
C THR A 249 -8.92 24.65 14.80
N GLN A 250 -7.97 24.38 13.90
CA GLN A 250 -6.77 25.19 13.72
C GLN A 250 -6.84 26.19 12.56
N ARG A 251 -7.83 26.08 11.65
CA ARG A 251 -7.93 26.90 10.42
C ARG A 251 -7.90 28.42 10.65
N ARG A 252 -8.41 28.88 11.80
CA ARG A 252 -8.39 30.32 12.16
C ARG A 252 -7.06 30.75 12.81
N LYS A 253 -6.30 29.82 13.37
CA LYS A 253 -5.06 30.09 14.13
C LYS A 253 -3.81 29.97 13.28
N ARG A 254 -3.82 29.09 12.27
CA ARG A 254 -2.63 28.70 11.49
C ARG A 254 -2.95 28.73 10.01
N ARG A 255 -2.32 29.65 9.27
CA ARG A 255 -2.57 29.85 7.83
C ARG A 255 -2.23 28.64 6.97
N TYR A 256 -1.22 27.84 7.33
CA TYR A 256 -0.77 26.68 6.54
C TYR A 256 -1.70 25.45 6.62
N VAL A 257 -2.74 25.47 7.47
CA VAL A 257 -3.65 24.33 7.71
C VAL A 257 -4.35 23.86 6.44
N TRP A 258 -4.58 24.75 5.47
CA TRP A 258 -5.19 24.38 4.19
C TRP A 258 -4.39 23.29 3.45
N LYS A 259 -3.06 23.26 3.61
CA LYS A 259 -2.19 22.26 2.98
C LYS A 259 -2.49 20.85 3.50
N CYS A 260 -2.65 20.72 4.83
CA CYS A 260 -3.04 19.48 5.48
C CYS A 260 -4.45 19.07 5.05
N PHE A 261 -5.41 19.98 5.09
CA PHE A 261 -6.79 19.70 4.71
C PHE A 261 -6.89 19.21 3.25
N LEU A 262 -6.25 19.93 2.32
CA LEU A 262 -6.21 19.56 0.92
C LEU A 262 -5.52 18.20 0.71
N PHE A 263 -4.38 17.96 1.38
CA PHE A 263 -3.71 16.67 1.33
C PHE A 263 -4.63 15.53 1.78
N ILE A 264 -5.30 15.66 2.94
CA ILE A 264 -6.16 14.60 3.48
C ILE A 264 -7.35 14.33 2.57
N VAL A 265 -8.00 15.38 2.05
CA VAL A 265 -9.12 15.21 1.10
C VAL A 265 -8.64 14.48 -0.15
N LEU A 266 -7.56 14.92 -0.78
CA LEU A 266 -7.05 14.28 -2.00
C LEU A 266 -6.53 12.86 -1.74
N ALA A 267 -5.84 12.61 -0.64
CA ALA A 267 -5.35 11.29 -0.26
C ALA A 267 -6.52 10.33 0.02
N THR A 268 -7.54 10.75 0.76
CA THR A 268 -8.74 9.94 1.00
C THR A 268 -9.52 9.71 -0.29
N SER A 269 -9.66 10.71 -1.16
CA SER A 269 -10.29 10.53 -2.48
C SER A 269 -9.51 9.56 -3.36
N SER A 270 -8.17 9.53 -3.27
CA SER A 270 -7.35 8.58 -4.04
C SER A 270 -7.64 7.12 -3.66
N LEU A 271 -8.06 6.84 -2.43
CA LEU A 271 -8.44 5.48 -2.01
C LEU A 271 -9.65 4.94 -2.79
N LEU A 272 -10.47 5.80 -3.40
CA LEU A 272 -11.55 5.35 -4.28
C LEU A 272 -11.00 4.63 -5.52
N LEU A 273 -9.77 4.95 -5.96
CA LEU A 273 -9.12 4.22 -7.05
C LEU A 273 -8.75 2.80 -6.62
N GLU A 274 -8.23 2.63 -5.41
CA GLU A 274 -7.90 1.31 -4.85
C GLU A 274 -9.14 0.40 -4.74
N VAL A 275 -10.30 0.99 -4.43
CA VAL A 275 -11.57 0.25 -4.30
C VAL A 275 -12.22 -0.01 -5.67
N ASN A 276 -12.00 0.86 -6.66
CA ASN A 276 -12.53 0.70 -8.00
C ASN A 276 -11.57 -0.14 -8.86
N ASP A 277 -11.60 -1.46 -8.64
CA ASP A 277 -10.81 -2.44 -9.39
C ASP A 277 -11.29 -2.55 -10.86
N PHE A 278 -10.50 -2.02 -11.81
CA PHE A 278 -10.80 -2.03 -13.25
C PHE A 278 -9.64 -2.61 -14.08
N PRO A 279 -9.93 -3.21 -15.26
CA PRO A 279 -8.89 -3.79 -16.11
C PRO A 279 -7.91 -2.75 -16.64
N PRO A 280 -6.61 -3.05 -16.75
CA PRO A 280 -5.57 -2.09 -17.06
C PRO A 280 -5.76 -1.45 -18.44
N ILE A 281 -5.79 -0.12 -18.45
CA ILE A 281 -5.75 0.71 -19.65
C ILE A 281 -4.40 0.48 -20.33
N PHE A 282 -4.41 0.25 -21.64
CA PHE A 282 -3.24 -0.15 -22.43
C PHE A 282 -2.50 -1.38 -21.86
N TRP A 283 -3.17 -2.23 -21.08
CA TRP A 283 -2.58 -3.41 -20.44
C TRP A 283 -1.43 -3.10 -19.49
N THR A 284 -1.35 -1.87 -18.98
CA THR A 284 -0.27 -1.40 -18.11
C THR A 284 -0.78 -0.51 -16.97
N LEU A 285 -1.81 0.31 -17.20
CA LEU A 285 -2.32 1.27 -16.22
C LEU A 285 -3.66 0.81 -15.63
N ASP A 286 -3.62 0.13 -14.49
CA ASP A 286 -4.80 -0.21 -13.69
C ASP A 286 -5.11 0.85 -12.62
N ALA A 287 -6.15 0.61 -11.84
CA ALA A 287 -6.58 1.51 -10.78
C ALA A 287 -5.48 1.72 -9.72
N HIS A 288 -4.78 0.64 -9.37
CA HIS A 288 -3.69 0.65 -8.41
C HIS A 288 -2.51 1.48 -8.90
N ALA A 289 -2.04 1.30 -10.14
CA ALA A 289 -0.98 2.12 -10.73
C ALA A 289 -1.35 3.61 -10.75
N ILE A 290 -2.62 3.97 -11.04
CA ILE A 290 -3.06 5.37 -10.99
C ILE A 290 -3.02 5.88 -9.55
N TRP A 291 -3.38 5.07 -8.55
CA TRP A 291 -3.23 5.43 -7.14
C TRP A 291 -1.76 5.76 -6.79
N HIS A 292 -0.80 4.95 -7.23
CA HIS A 292 0.63 5.25 -7.11
C HIS A 292 0.99 6.59 -7.77
N LEU A 293 0.53 6.82 -8.99
CA LEU A 293 0.81 8.07 -9.72
C LEU A 293 0.31 9.31 -8.97
N VAL A 294 -0.93 9.28 -8.48
CA VAL A 294 -1.53 10.48 -7.84
C VAL A 294 -0.97 10.75 -6.44
N THR A 295 -0.43 9.75 -5.75
CA THR A 295 0.15 9.92 -4.40
C THR A 295 1.52 10.61 -4.40
N ALA A 296 2.28 10.51 -5.49
CA ALA A 296 3.57 11.16 -5.62
C ALA A 296 3.51 12.71 -5.47
N PRO A 297 2.67 13.46 -6.22
CA PRO A 297 2.55 14.90 -6.03
C PRO A 297 1.94 15.28 -4.67
N LEU A 298 1.07 14.44 -4.09
CA LEU A 298 0.50 14.66 -2.76
C LEU A 298 1.57 14.66 -1.67
N THR A 299 2.63 13.85 -1.84
CA THR A 299 3.80 13.86 -0.96
C THR A 299 4.43 15.25 -0.87
N VAL A 300 4.56 15.99 -1.98
CA VAL A 300 5.11 17.35 -1.96
C VAL A 300 4.26 18.29 -1.10
N LEU A 301 2.93 18.22 -1.24
CA LEU A 301 1.99 19.01 -0.46
C LEU A 301 2.08 18.67 1.04
N PHE A 302 2.14 17.37 1.37
CA PHE A 302 2.27 16.91 2.75
C PHE A 302 3.55 17.41 3.42
N TYR A 303 4.69 17.30 2.74
CA TYR A 303 5.95 17.80 3.30
C TYR A 303 5.95 19.33 3.43
N SER A 304 5.30 20.05 2.53
CA SER A 304 5.13 21.49 2.71
C SER A 304 4.33 21.82 3.97
N PHE A 305 3.31 21.02 4.30
CA PHE A 305 2.57 21.16 5.55
C PHE A 305 3.47 20.90 6.78
N ILE A 306 4.18 19.77 6.85
CA ILE A 306 4.95 19.41 8.05
C ILE A 306 6.13 20.38 8.30
N ILE A 307 6.71 20.96 7.25
CA ILE A 307 7.76 21.99 7.37
C ILE A 307 7.18 23.24 8.07
N ASP A 308 6.03 23.73 7.61
CA ASP A 308 5.38 24.90 8.20
C ASP A 308 4.90 24.61 9.62
N ASP A 309 4.40 23.41 9.88
CA ASP A 309 3.95 22.98 11.21
C ASP A 309 5.11 22.95 12.21
N CYS A 310 6.26 22.37 11.84
CA CYS A 310 7.46 22.39 12.69
C CYS A 310 7.97 23.81 12.96
N ARG A 311 8.00 24.69 11.95
CA ARG A 311 8.40 26.09 12.11
C ARG A 311 7.46 26.84 13.06
N SER A 312 6.16 26.66 12.88
CA SER A 312 5.12 27.24 13.74
C SER A 312 5.26 26.76 15.18
N LEU A 313 5.42 25.45 15.40
CA LEU A 313 5.58 24.88 16.74
C LEU A 313 6.88 25.35 17.42
N ARG A 314 7.95 25.51 16.65
CA ARG A 314 9.20 26.08 17.15
C ARG A 314 9.01 27.53 17.60
N HIS A 315 8.37 28.35 16.78
CA HIS A 315 8.09 29.74 17.12
C HIS A 315 7.20 29.85 18.37
N GLU A 316 6.21 28.97 18.53
CA GLU A 316 5.40 28.91 19.77
C GLU A 316 6.22 28.53 21.01
N LEU A 317 7.30 27.74 20.86
CA LEU A 317 8.12 27.26 21.97
C LEU A 317 9.18 28.29 22.41
N TYR A 318 9.82 28.97 21.46
CA TYR A 318 10.93 29.88 21.73
C TYR A 318 10.59 31.36 21.54
N GLY A 319 9.61 31.69 20.69
CA GLY A 319 9.20 33.07 20.44
C GLY A 319 8.48 33.72 21.62
N SER A 320 7.86 32.93 22.50
CA SER A 320 7.31 33.42 23.77
C SER A 320 8.40 33.78 24.79
N ALA A 321 9.52 33.07 24.79
CA ALA A 321 10.64 33.34 25.72
C ALA A 321 11.38 34.63 25.36
N ASP A 322 11.51 34.95 24.08
CA ASP A 322 12.20 36.15 23.59
C ASP A 322 11.35 37.42 23.84
N ASP A 323 10.02 37.31 23.74
CA ASP A 323 9.09 38.41 24.00
C ASP A 323 8.96 38.72 25.51
N ASP A 324 9.03 37.71 26.38
CA ASP A 324 9.11 37.92 27.84
C ASP A 324 10.45 38.55 28.25
N THR A 325 11.56 38.13 27.62
CA THR A 325 12.88 38.73 27.88
C THR A 325 12.95 40.19 27.41
N ARG A 326 12.29 40.52 26.29
CA ARG A 326 12.15 41.90 25.79
C ARG A 326 11.22 42.79 26.60
N LYS A 327 10.30 42.24 27.38
CA LYS A 327 9.42 43.00 28.29
C LYS A 327 10.06 43.27 29.66
N LEU A 328 11.14 42.55 29.97
CA LEU A 328 11.91 42.68 31.21
C LEU A 328 13.12 43.62 31.07
N LEU A 329 13.44 44.05 29.85
CA LEU A 329 14.40 45.10 29.51
C LEU A 329 13.63 46.37 29.10
#